data_AF-X6LJX9-F1
#
_entry.id   AF-X6LJX9-F1
#
_cell.length_a   1.000
_cell.length_b   1.000
_cell.length_c   1.000
_cell.angle_alpha   90.00
_cell.angle_beta   90.00
_cell.angle_gamma   90.00
#
_symmetry.space_group_name_H-M   'P 1'
#
loop_
_entity.id
_entity.type
_entity.pdbx_description
1 polymer ?
#
loop_
_entity_poly.entity_id
_entity_poly.type
_entity_poly.pdbx_seq_one_letter_code
_entity_poly.pdbx_strand_id
1 'polypeptide(L)'
;ALELRLNKLDHTHPRIGESCVLLGEIYFVKGDKNKSKEYYEKAIKIFNQKFGEQHHKTQNVKLTLEKINEKEKGVKWWNERDGNDKTEIIEKFERLTRNDFRTWLLNQNKWKNDLKNEDISAICGAIESYINYHSINDNNQDHKQEKKENEVLCLFFLL
;
A
#
# COMPACT_ATOMS: atom_id res chain seq x y z
N ALA A 1 8.98 -14.01 22.32
CA ALA A 1 8.17 -13.05 23.12
C ALA A 1 6.66 -13.30 22.99
N LEU A 2 6.08 -13.37 21.78
CA LEU A 2 4.66 -13.67 21.57
C LEU A 2 4.25 -15.04 22.14
N GLU A 3 5.03 -16.09 21.88
CA GLU A 3 4.77 -17.45 22.37
C GLU A 3 4.73 -17.53 23.91
N LEU A 4 5.66 -16.87 24.60
CA LEU A 4 5.66 -16.76 26.06
C LEU A 4 4.40 -16.05 26.60
N ARG A 5 3.84 -15.09 25.85
CA ARG A 5 2.61 -14.38 26.22
C ARG A 5 1.38 -15.24 26.00
N LEU A 6 1.32 -15.99 24.89
CA LEU A 6 0.24 -16.95 24.61
C LEU A 6 0.15 -18.06 25.65
N ASN A 7 1.29 -18.49 26.21
CA ASN A 7 1.33 -19.56 27.22
C ASN A 7 0.96 -19.10 28.64
N LYS A 8 0.93 -17.78 28.92
CA LYS A 8 0.74 -17.22 30.27
C LYS A 8 -0.47 -16.33 30.44
N LEU A 9 -1.03 -15.83 29.35
CA LEU A 9 -2.10 -14.83 29.35
C LEU A 9 -3.28 -15.36 28.55
N ASP A 10 -4.49 -14.98 28.95
CA ASP A 10 -5.67 -15.22 28.13
C ASP A 10 -5.46 -14.67 26.72
N HIS A 11 -5.97 -15.37 25.70
CA HIS A 11 -5.73 -15.03 24.29
C HIS A 11 -6.22 -13.63 23.88
N THR A 12 -7.03 -12.97 24.71
CA THR A 12 -7.55 -11.61 24.52
C THR A 12 -6.75 -10.55 25.26
N HIS A 13 -5.64 -10.92 25.92
CA HIS A 13 -4.83 -9.99 26.69
C HIS A 13 -4.19 -8.93 25.76
N PRO A 14 -4.29 -7.61 26.08
CA PRO A 14 -3.79 -6.52 25.23
C PRO A 14 -2.33 -6.66 24.76
N ARG A 15 -1.44 -7.19 25.61
CA ARG A 15 -0.04 -7.47 25.25
C ARG A 15 0.13 -8.44 24.07
N ILE A 16 -0.84 -9.33 23.83
CA ILE A 16 -0.85 -10.19 22.64
C ILE A 16 -1.18 -9.31 21.42
N GLY A 17 -2.19 -8.44 21.51
CA GLY A 17 -2.51 -7.45 20.47
C GLY A 17 -1.32 -6.55 20.12
N GLU A 18 -0.61 -6.03 21.12
CA GLU A 18 0.61 -5.23 20.92
C GLU A 18 1.74 -6.02 20.22
N SER A 19 1.85 -7.31 20.53
CA SER A 19 2.81 -8.20 19.83
C SER A 19 2.42 -8.39 18.37
N CYS A 20 1.13 -8.52 18.09
CA CYS A 20 0.61 -8.64 16.73
C CYS A 20 0.85 -7.35 15.93
N VAL A 21 0.64 -6.17 16.51
CA VAL A 21 0.98 -4.89 15.85
C VAL A 21 2.45 -4.86 15.43
N LEU A 22 3.36 -5.18 16.35
CA LEU A 22 4.79 -5.20 16.06
C LEU A 22 5.15 -6.21 14.96
N LEU A 23 4.53 -7.39 14.96
CA LEU A 23 4.73 -8.35 13.87
C LEU A 23 4.18 -7.83 12.54
N GLY A 24 3.03 -7.17 12.56
CA GLY A 24 2.46 -6.50 11.39
C GLY A 24 3.43 -5.48 10.80
N GLU A 25 4.05 -4.65 11.64
CA GLU A 25 5.07 -3.66 11.23
C GLU A 25 6.33 -4.33 10.69
N ILE A 26 6.84 -5.37 11.36
CA ILE A 26 8.03 -6.11 10.92
C ILE A 26 7.81 -6.74 9.54
N TYR A 27 6.64 -7.37 9.32
CA TYR A 27 6.34 -7.97 8.03
C TYR A 27 6.08 -6.92 6.94
N PHE A 28 5.53 -5.75 7.32
CA PHE A 28 5.39 -4.63 6.39
C PHE A 28 6.76 -4.14 5.90
N VAL A 29 7.72 -3.93 6.81
CA VAL A 29 9.08 -3.50 6.44
C VAL A 29 9.83 -4.57 5.62
N LYS A 30 9.46 -5.84 5.79
CA LYS A 30 10.01 -6.95 4.99
C LYS A 30 9.34 -7.14 3.62
N GLY A 31 8.32 -6.35 3.31
CA GLY A 31 7.54 -6.47 2.08
C GLY A 31 6.50 -7.59 2.03
N ASP A 32 6.36 -8.39 3.09
CA ASP A 32 5.33 -9.41 3.20
C ASP A 32 4.01 -8.78 3.68
N LYS A 33 3.36 -8.04 2.76
CA LYS A 33 2.12 -7.32 3.05
C LYS A 33 0.98 -8.23 3.47
N ASN A 34 0.92 -9.46 2.95
CA ASN A 34 -0.11 -10.43 3.32
C ASN A 34 0.00 -10.81 4.80
N LYS A 35 1.20 -11.19 5.26
CA LYS A 35 1.39 -11.45 6.70
C LYS A 35 1.20 -10.21 7.54
N SER A 36 1.65 -9.05 7.06
CA SER A 36 1.45 -7.78 7.75
C SER A 36 -0.03 -7.55 8.08
N LYS A 37 -0.91 -7.67 7.07
CA LYS A 37 -2.37 -7.54 7.23
C LYS A 37 -2.94 -8.57 8.20
N GLU A 38 -2.54 -9.84 8.07
CA GLU A 38 -2.98 -10.92 8.96
C GLU A 38 -2.72 -10.59 10.45
N TYR A 39 -1.53 -10.05 10.75
CA TYR A 39 -1.19 -9.66 12.11
C TYR A 39 -1.94 -8.40 12.59
N TYR A 40 -2.17 -7.41 11.72
CA TYR A 40 -3.02 -6.27 12.06
C TYR A 40 -4.47 -6.68 12.34
N GLU A 41 -5.04 -7.59 11.56
CA GLU A 41 -6.39 -8.14 11.79
C GLU A 41 -6.49 -8.87 13.13
N LYS A 42 -5.47 -9.68 13.48
CA LYS A 42 -5.37 -10.31 14.81
C LYS A 42 -5.33 -9.27 15.93
N ALA A 43 -4.54 -8.20 15.77
CA ALA A 43 -4.48 -7.11 16.74
C ALA A 43 -5.82 -6.39 16.89
N ILE A 44 -6.51 -6.09 15.78
CA ILE A 44 -7.85 -5.46 15.78
C ILE A 44 -8.84 -6.33 16.54
N LYS A 45 -8.86 -7.65 16.30
CA LYS A 45 -9.76 -8.57 17.01
C LYS A 45 -9.55 -8.52 18.52
N ILE A 46 -8.29 -8.56 18.97
CA ILE A 46 -7.93 -8.53 20.40
C ILE A 46 -8.31 -7.17 21.03
N PHE A 47 -7.93 -6.06 20.40
CA PHE A 47 -8.22 -4.73 20.93
C PHE A 47 -9.72 -4.42 20.92
N ASN A 48 -10.45 -4.85 19.90
CA ASN A 48 -11.90 -4.69 19.86
C ASN A 48 -12.58 -5.48 20.98
N GLN A 49 -12.18 -6.74 21.20
CA GLN A 49 -12.74 -7.56 22.29
C GLN A 49 -12.45 -6.98 23.68
N LYS A 50 -11.28 -6.36 23.88
CA LYS A 50 -10.86 -5.88 25.20
C LYS A 50 -11.26 -4.43 25.49
N PHE A 51 -11.27 -3.57 24.49
CA PHE A 51 -11.44 -2.13 24.66
C PHE A 51 -12.64 -1.56 23.87
N GLY A 52 -13.20 -2.33 22.95
CA GLY A 52 -14.26 -1.89 22.04
C GLY A 52 -13.75 -1.24 20.76
N GLU A 53 -14.68 -1.03 19.83
CA GLU A 53 -14.38 -0.59 18.48
C GLU A 53 -13.86 0.83 18.43
N GLN A 54 -14.44 1.74 19.22
CA GLN A 54 -14.11 3.17 19.21
C GLN A 54 -12.85 3.52 20.01
N HIS A 55 -12.22 2.53 20.63
CA HIS A 55 -11.00 2.76 21.40
C HIS A 55 -9.82 3.08 20.47
N HIS A 56 -9.00 4.06 20.85
CA HIS A 56 -7.87 4.56 20.04
C HIS A 56 -6.92 3.43 19.58
N LYS A 57 -6.63 2.43 20.43
CA LYS A 57 -5.80 1.28 20.00
C LYS A 57 -6.43 0.49 18.86
N THR A 58 -7.74 0.26 18.90
CA THR A 58 -8.46 -0.44 17.83
C THR A 58 -8.48 0.40 16.56
N GLN A 59 -8.80 1.68 16.68
CA GLN A 59 -8.88 2.63 15.56
C GLN A 59 -7.52 2.84 14.88
N ASN A 60 -6.43 2.99 15.64
CA ASN A 60 -5.09 3.17 15.09
C ASN A 60 -4.66 2.00 14.20
N VAL A 61 -4.94 0.77 14.62
CA VAL A 61 -4.58 -0.42 13.82
C VAL A 61 -5.48 -0.53 12.58
N LYS A 62 -6.78 -0.24 12.70
CA LYS A 62 -7.69 -0.18 11.55
C LYS A 62 -7.22 0.83 10.50
N LEU A 63 -6.92 2.06 10.91
CA LEU A 63 -6.39 3.10 10.02
C LEU A 63 -5.09 2.68 9.33
N THR A 64 -4.23 1.94 10.04
CA THR A 64 -2.99 1.41 9.45
C THR A 64 -3.29 0.38 8.37
N LEU A 65 -4.19 -0.56 8.64
CA LEU A 65 -4.61 -1.59 7.69
C LEU A 65 -5.30 -0.97 6.46
N GLU A 66 -6.16 0.02 6.66
CA GLU A 66 -6.82 0.78 5.59
C GLU A 66 -5.80 1.46 4.67
N LYS A 67 -4.81 2.14 5.23
CA LYS A 67 -3.73 2.77 4.43
C LYS A 67 -2.93 1.77 3.60
N ILE A 68 -2.68 0.58 4.14
CA ILE A 68 -1.99 -0.48 3.39
C ILE A 68 -2.84 -0.93 2.19
N ASN A 69 -4.13 -1.14 2.42
CA ASN A 69 -5.07 -1.55 1.38
C ASN A 69 -5.24 -0.47 0.31
N GLU A 70 -5.32 0.80 0.70
CA GLU A 70 -5.41 1.95 -0.21
C GLU A 70 -4.18 2.01 -1.13
N LYS A 71 -2.97 1.92 -0.55
CA LYS A 71 -1.71 1.90 -1.32
C LYS A 71 -1.67 0.75 -2.32
N GLU A 72 -2.05 -0.44 -1.90
CA GLU A 72 -2.08 -1.62 -2.77
C GLU A 72 -3.07 -1.46 -3.92
N LYS A 73 -4.24 -0.90 -3.65
CA LYS A 73 -5.23 -0.60 -4.69
C LYS A 73 -4.70 0.39 -5.71
N GLY A 74 -4.01 1.46 -5.29
CA GLY A 74 -3.39 2.41 -6.20
C GLY A 74 -2.29 1.80 -7.08
N VAL A 75 -1.43 0.96 -6.50
CA VAL A 75 -0.40 0.21 -7.24
C VAL A 75 -1.02 -0.76 -8.23
N LYS A 76 -2.04 -1.51 -7.82
CA LYS A 76 -2.77 -2.43 -8.69
C LYS A 76 -3.39 -1.68 -9.87
N TRP A 77 -4.11 -0.60 -9.59
CA TRP A 77 -4.72 0.25 -10.62
C TRP A 77 -3.69 0.75 -11.63
N TRP A 78 -2.50 1.18 -11.17
CA TRP A 78 -1.40 1.61 -12.04
C TRP A 78 -0.85 0.46 -12.90
N ASN A 79 -0.65 -0.72 -12.31
CA ASN A 79 -0.08 -1.87 -13.00
C ASN A 79 -0.99 -2.43 -14.10
N GLU A 80 -2.31 -2.27 -13.95
CA GLU A 80 -3.31 -2.68 -14.95
C GLU A 80 -3.40 -1.70 -16.15
N ARG A 81 -2.64 -0.59 -16.16
CA ARG A 81 -2.61 0.34 -17.29
C ARG A 81 -1.63 -0.12 -18.37
N ASP A 82 -2.08 -0.04 -19.61
CA ASP A 82 -1.22 -0.25 -20.77
C ASP A 82 -0.22 0.93 -20.95
N GLY A 83 0.73 0.77 -21.88
CA GLY A 83 1.78 1.77 -22.09
C GLY A 83 1.26 3.13 -22.57
N ASN A 84 0.18 3.15 -23.36
CA ASN A 84 -0.39 4.40 -23.86
C ASN A 84 -1.10 5.15 -22.73
N ASP A 85 -1.90 4.43 -21.93
CA ASP A 85 -2.56 4.99 -20.75
C ASP A 85 -1.53 5.55 -19.75
N LYS A 86 -0.47 4.79 -19.45
CA LYS A 86 0.59 5.26 -18.54
C LYS A 86 1.26 6.53 -19.04
N THR A 87 1.53 6.62 -20.35
CA THR A 87 2.16 7.79 -20.96
C THR A 87 1.25 9.02 -20.84
N GLU A 88 -0.03 8.89 -21.18
CA GLU A 88 -1.00 9.99 -21.05
C GLU A 88 -1.13 10.44 -19.59
N ILE A 89 -1.25 9.49 -18.66
CA ILE A 89 -1.39 9.78 -17.24
C ILE A 89 -0.16 10.53 -16.71
N ILE A 90 1.05 10.09 -17.04
CA ILE A 90 2.30 10.75 -16.62
C ILE A 90 2.37 12.16 -17.20
N GLU A 91 2.09 12.34 -18.49
CA GLU A 91 2.11 13.67 -19.12
C GLU A 91 1.15 14.64 -18.40
N LYS A 92 -0.04 14.17 -18.02
CA LYS A 92 -1.01 14.98 -17.26
C LYS A 92 -0.54 15.22 -15.83
N PHE A 93 0.05 14.21 -15.19
CA PHE A 93 0.55 14.29 -13.81
C PHE A 93 1.66 15.34 -13.66
N GLU A 94 2.57 15.43 -14.63
CA GLU A 94 3.68 16.40 -14.62
C GLU A 94 3.23 17.83 -14.96
N ARG A 95 2.19 17.97 -15.80
CA ARG A 95 1.73 19.28 -16.29
C ARG A 95 0.69 19.96 -15.40
N LEU A 96 -0.11 19.16 -14.68
CA LEU A 96 -1.25 19.65 -13.89
C LEU A 96 -0.89 19.82 -12.42
N THR A 97 -1.58 20.73 -11.74
CA THR A 97 -1.55 20.73 -10.27
C THR A 97 -2.20 19.46 -9.73
N ARG A 98 -1.90 19.08 -8.48
CA ARG A 98 -2.49 17.87 -7.86
C ARG A 98 -4.03 17.89 -7.86
N ASN A 99 -4.64 19.07 -7.72
CA ASN A 99 -6.10 19.22 -7.74
C ASN A 99 -6.67 19.11 -9.16
N ASP A 100 -5.99 19.68 -10.15
CA ASP A 100 -6.41 19.60 -11.55
C ASP A 100 -6.23 18.18 -12.09
N PHE A 101 -5.13 17.51 -11.74
CA PHE A 101 -4.90 16.10 -12.06
C PHE A 101 -5.98 15.19 -11.47
N ARG A 102 -6.31 15.39 -10.18
CA ARG A 102 -7.42 14.67 -9.51
C ARG A 102 -8.73 14.84 -10.27
N THR A 103 -9.05 16.07 -10.67
CA THR A 103 -10.29 16.41 -11.38
C THR A 103 -10.30 15.79 -12.78
N TRP A 104 -9.19 15.90 -13.50
CA TRP A 104 -9.01 15.30 -14.82
C TRP A 104 -9.18 13.78 -14.77
N LEU A 105 -8.53 13.11 -13.80
CA LEU A 105 -8.52 11.66 -13.67
C LEU A 105 -9.92 11.12 -13.34
N LEU A 106 -10.65 11.76 -12.43
CA LEU A 106 -12.03 11.38 -12.07
C LEU A 106 -13.04 11.63 -13.20
N ASN A 107 -12.73 12.54 -14.13
CA ASN A 107 -13.58 12.83 -15.30
C ASN A 107 -13.31 11.91 -16.49
N GLN A 108 -12.28 11.05 -16.45
CA GLN A 108 -12.00 10.12 -17.53
C GLN A 108 -13.07 9.02 -17.58
N ASN A 109 -13.95 9.07 -18.59
CA ASN A 109 -14.99 8.06 -18.80
C ASN A 109 -14.45 6.62 -18.85
N LYS A 110 -13.19 6.44 -19.30
CA LYS A 110 -12.50 5.15 -19.35
C LYS A 110 -12.26 4.53 -17.96
N TRP A 111 -12.05 5.34 -16.92
CA TRP A 111 -11.64 4.87 -15.58
C TRP A 111 -12.58 5.30 -14.45
N LYS A 112 -13.61 6.09 -14.78
CA LYS A 112 -14.52 6.75 -13.84
C LYS A 112 -15.21 5.79 -12.87
N ASN A 113 -15.53 4.58 -13.30
CA ASN A 113 -16.27 3.61 -12.48
C ASN A 113 -15.37 2.87 -11.47
N ASP A 114 -14.04 2.89 -11.66
CA ASP A 114 -13.10 2.16 -10.83
C ASP A 114 -12.43 3.05 -9.76
N LEU A 115 -12.71 4.36 -9.80
CA LEU A 115 -12.00 5.36 -9.03
C LEU A 115 -12.90 6.07 -8.02
N LYS A 116 -12.45 6.08 -6.76
CA LYS A 116 -12.98 6.96 -5.72
C LYS A 116 -11.96 8.03 -5.36
N ASN A 117 -12.47 9.08 -4.74
CA ASN A 117 -11.68 10.24 -4.29
C ASN A 117 -10.52 9.85 -3.36
N GLU A 118 -10.74 8.82 -2.55
CA GLU A 118 -9.79 8.21 -1.62
C GLU A 118 -8.64 7.49 -2.33
N ASP A 119 -8.87 6.92 -3.52
CA ASP A 119 -7.86 6.13 -4.25
C ASP A 119 -6.77 6.99 -4.90
N ILE A 120 -7.09 8.27 -5.16
CA ILE A 120 -6.22 9.18 -5.92
C ILE A 120 -4.86 9.37 -5.24
N SER A 121 -4.83 9.43 -3.90
CA SER A 121 -3.58 9.61 -3.16
C SER A 121 -2.62 8.44 -3.38
N ALA A 122 -3.14 7.21 -3.29
CA ALA A 122 -2.38 6.00 -3.57
C ALA A 122 -1.94 5.90 -5.03
N ILE A 123 -2.78 6.31 -5.98
CA ILE A 123 -2.43 6.33 -7.41
C ILE A 123 -1.29 7.32 -7.68
N CYS A 124 -1.37 8.54 -7.15
CA CYS A 124 -0.29 9.51 -7.27
C CYS A 124 1.04 8.96 -6.73
N GLY A 125 1.01 8.30 -5.56
CA GLY A 125 2.20 7.67 -5.00
C GLY A 125 2.77 6.54 -5.86
N ALA A 126 1.91 5.77 -6.54
CA ALA A 126 2.35 4.74 -7.48
C ALA A 126 3.03 5.36 -8.72
N ILE A 127 2.46 6.44 -9.27
CA ILE A 127 3.02 7.19 -10.39
C ILE A 127 4.38 7.81 -10.02
N GLU A 128 4.46 8.49 -8.87
CA GLU A 128 5.71 9.09 -8.35
C GLU A 128 6.79 8.02 -8.19
N SER A 129 6.45 6.87 -7.62
CA SER A 129 7.39 5.74 -7.46
C SER A 129 7.88 5.21 -8.82
N TYR A 130 6.97 5.10 -9.80
CA TYR A 130 7.29 4.67 -11.15
C TYR A 130 8.25 5.66 -11.83
N ILE A 131 7.95 6.95 -11.81
CA ILE A 131 8.78 8.00 -12.41
C ILE A 131 10.19 7.97 -11.79
N ASN A 132 10.27 7.98 -10.45
CA ASN A 132 11.55 7.95 -9.74
C ASN A 132 12.43 6.75 -10.14
N TYR A 133 11.84 5.55 -10.25
CA TYR A 133 12.57 4.36 -10.67
C TYR A 133 13.13 4.49 -12.09
N HIS A 134 12.33 5.01 -13.03
CA HIS A 134 12.74 5.15 -14.42
C HIS A 134 13.76 6.28 -14.62
N SER A 135 13.63 7.39 -13.88
CA SER A 135 14.62 8.47 -13.89
C SER A 135 15.99 8.04 -13.36
N ILE A 136 16.05 7.11 -12.39
CA ILE A 136 17.31 6.55 -11.88
C ILE A 136 17.95 5.62 -12.91
N ASN A 137 17.15 4.79 -13.59
CA ASN A 137 17.66 3.80 -14.55
C ASN A 137 18.11 4.41 -15.89
N ASP A 138 17.52 5.52 -16.33
CA ASP A 138 18.00 6.23 -17.52
C ASP A 138 19.42 6.80 -17.34
N ASN A 139 19.88 6.98 -16.10
CA ASN A 139 21.25 7.37 -15.77
C ASN A 139 22.25 6.19 -15.74
N ASN A 140 21.76 4.94 -15.76
CA ASN A 140 22.55 3.71 -15.73
C ASN A 140 22.34 2.93 -17.03
N GLN A 141 22.80 3.47 -18.15
CA GLN A 141 22.76 2.77 -19.44
C GLN A 141 23.83 1.66 -19.50
N ASP A 142 23.50 0.47 -19.02
CA ASP A 142 24.03 -0.80 -19.53
C ASP A 142 23.07 -1.94 -19.17
N HIS A 143 22.76 -2.82 -20.13
CA HIS A 143 21.90 -4.02 -20.04
C HIS A 143 20.40 -3.86 -20.39
N LYS A 144 20.14 -3.76 -21.70
CA LYS A 144 18.82 -3.68 -22.35
C LYS A 144 18.01 -4.99 -22.39
N GLN A 145 18.50 -6.10 -21.82
CA GLN A 145 17.89 -7.44 -21.98
C GLN A 145 17.16 -7.97 -20.73
N GLU A 146 17.43 -7.42 -19.53
CA GLU A 146 16.76 -7.80 -18.26
C GLU A 146 15.40 -7.10 -18.03
N LYS A 147 14.94 -6.34 -19.02
CA LYS A 147 13.89 -5.31 -18.86
C LYS A 147 12.49 -5.85 -18.56
N LYS A 148 12.16 -7.09 -18.90
CA LYS A 148 10.82 -7.67 -18.66
C LYS A 148 10.72 -8.52 -17.38
N GLU A 149 11.79 -9.20 -16.98
CA GLU A 149 11.80 -9.97 -15.74
C GLU A 149 12.02 -9.06 -14.52
N ASN A 150 12.81 -7.98 -14.66
CA ASN A 150 13.02 -7.00 -13.59
C ASN A 150 11.83 -6.04 -13.37
N GLU A 151 10.94 -5.83 -14.34
CA GLU A 151 9.69 -5.06 -14.10
C GLU A 151 8.78 -5.78 -13.09
N VAL A 152 8.73 -7.12 -13.14
CA VAL A 152 7.97 -7.92 -12.17
C VAL A 152 8.73 -8.01 -10.85
N LEU A 153 10.05 -8.26 -10.88
CA LEU A 153 10.87 -8.41 -9.66
C LEU A 153 11.05 -7.10 -8.87
N CYS A 154 11.23 -5.94 -9.50
CA CYS A 154 11.43 -4.67 -8.79
C CYS A 154 10.18 -4.14 -8.10
N LEU A 155 8.98 -4.46 -8.61
CA LEU A 155 7.73 -4.14 -7.93
C LEU A 155 7.54 -4.95 -6.63
N PHE A 156 8.21 -6.10 -6.49
CA PHE A 156 8.23 -6.86 -5.23
C PHE A 156 9.21 -6.31 -4.19
N PHE A 157 10.26 -5.59 -4.60
CA PHE A 157 11.30 -5.07 -3.68
C PHE A 157 11.01 -3.66 -3.12
N LEU A 158 10.04 -2.93 -3.68
CA LEU A 158 9.55 -1.64 -3.17
C LEU A 158 8.25 -1.75 -2.35
N LEU A 159 7.79 -2.97 -2.06
CA LEU A 159 6.63 -3.26 -1.21
C LEU A 159 7.07 -3.69 0.19
#